data_AF-A0A7H8Z1N3-F1
#
_entry.id   AF-A0A7H8Z1N3-F1
#
_cell.length_a   1.000
_cell.length_b   1.000
_cell.length_c   1.000
_cell.angle_alpha   90.00
_cell.angle_beta   90.00
_cell.angle_gamma   90.00
#
_symmetry.space_group_name_H-M   'P 1'
#
loop_
_entity.id
_entity.type
_entity.pdbx_description
1 polymer ?
#
loop_
_entity_poly.entity_id
_entity_poly.type
_entity_poly.pdbx_seq_one_letter_code
_entity_poly.pdbx_strand_id
1 'polypeptide(L)'
;MVLLIEPGGLSFVPPGWAGPGVVLLVVVGLFVGSWCEEIGYRGVMYRAMAERCHPWLRVIVNGAFFGACHLQYFDLGLLYVTLFMGCAIGLDVIMASVWVGSWRNRVLAASVVHGVANVVLQAVGVEYTVGTCLMWFLATALSAVMAYIIGVKMGVGDFAAARQAKMGVRSE
;
A
#
# COMPACT_ATOMS: atom_id res chain seq x y z
N MET A 1 -11.62 7.40 -11.77
CA MET A 1 -11.31 8.85 -11.86
C MET A 1 -11.62 9.41 -13.24
N VAL A 2 -11.22 8.75 -14.32
CA VAL A 2 -11.51 9.18 -15.70
C VAL A 2 -13.03 9.37 -15.94
N LEU A 3 -13.84 8.47 -15.38
CA LEU A 3 -15.30 8.52 -15.46
C LEU A 3 -15.97 9.69 -14.68
N LEU A 4 -15.21 10.43 -13.87
CA LEU A 4 -15.69 11.61 -13.14
C LEU A 4 -15.26 12.92 -13.81
N ILE A 5 -14.42 12.87 -14.86
CA ILE A 5 -13.92 14.07 -15.55
C ILE A 5 -14.97 14.62 -16.52
N GLU A 6 -15.67 13.74 -17.23
CA GLU A 6 -16.73 14.13 -18.15
C GLU A 6 -18.11 14.01 -17.48
N PRO A 7 -19.00 15.00 -17.63
CA PRO A 7 -20.38 14.88 -17.18
C PRO A 7 -21.11 13.80 -17.99
N GLY A 8 -21.27 12.59 -17.44
CA GLY A 8 -21.96 11.51 -18.15
C GLY A 8 -22.26 10.27 -17.30
N GLY A 9 -23.56 9.98 -17.12
CA GLY A 9 -24.16 8.64 -17.17
C GLY A 9 -23.77 7.55 -16.17
N LEU A 10 -22.89 7.75 -15.20
CA LEU A 10 -22.65 6.72 -14.19
C LEU A 10 -23.87 6.60 -13.26
N SER A 11 -24.65 5.52 -13.42
CA SER A 11 -25.91 5.28 -12.67
C SER A 11 -25.76 5.26 -11.14
N PHE A 12 -24.54 5.09 -10.63
CA PHE A 12 -24.23 5.07 -9.22
C PHE A 12 -23.70 6.40 -8.67
N VAL A 13 -23.43 7.39 -9.53
CA VAL A 13 -22.92 8.72 -9.13
C VAL A 13 -24.08 9.72 -9.14
N PRO A 14 -24.31 10.48 -8.04
CA PRO A 14 -25.41 11.45 -8.02
C PRO A 14 -25.33 12.45 -9.18
N PRO A 15 -26.48 12.90 -9.73
CA PRO A 15 -26.48 13.95 -10.75
C PRO A 15 -25.69 15.18 -10.29
N GLY A 16 -24.77 15.67 -11.14
CA GLY A 16 -23.90 16.81 -10.82
C GLY A 16 -22.55 16.47 -10.16
N TRP A 17 -22.29 15.20 -9.83
CA TRP A 17 -20.98 14.74 -9.34
C TRP A 17 -20.00 14.45 -10.49
N ALA A 18 -19.68 15.47 -11.28
CA ALA A 18 -18.67 15.40 -12.33
C ALA A 18 -17.80 16.66 -12.36
N GLY A 19 -16.64 16.55 -13.02
CA GLY A 19 -15.68 17.62 -13.22
C GLY A 19 -14.51 17.62 -12.23
N PRO A 20 -13.55 18.55 -12.41
CA PRO A 20 -12.27 18.55 -11.70
C PRO A 20 -12.39 18.62 -10.17
N GLY A 21 -13.38 19.33 -9.64
CA GLY A 21 -13.60 19.45 -8.20
C GLY A 21 -14.00 18.12 -7.54
N VAL A 22 -14.79 17.31 -8.23
CA VAL A 22 -15.21 15.98 -7.74
C VAL A 22 -14.04 15.00 -7.79
N VAL A 23 -13.24 15.04 -8.86
CA VAL A 23 -12.00 14.26 -8.94
C VAL A 23 -11.08 14.59 -7.78
N LEU A 24 -10.85 15.88 -7.49
CA LEU A 24 -10.04 16.32 -6.36
C LEU A 24 -10.61 15.81 -5.03
N LEU A 25 -11.92 15.91 -4.82
CA LEU A 25 -12.58 15.42 -3.61
C LEU A 25 -12.36 13.91 -3.42
N VAL A 26 -12.46 13.11 -4.48
CA VAL A 26 -12.19 11.67 -4.40
C VAL A 26 -10.71 11.41 -4.12
N VAL A 27 -9.77 12.14 -4.73
CA VAL A 27 -8.34 12.01 -4.42
C VAL A 27 -8.11 12.27 -2.93
N VAL A 28 -8.63 13.38 -2.40
CA VAL A 28 -8.52 13.72 -0.97
C VAL A 28 -9.12 12.62 -0.10
N GLY A 29 -10.31 12.12 -0.45
CA GLY A 29 -10.97 11.02 0.26
C GLY A 29 -10.12 9.75 0.30
N LEU A 30 -9.48 9.38 -0.82
CA LEU A 30 -8.59 8.22 -0.89
C LEU A 30 -7.35 8.40 0.01
N PHE A 31 -6.74 9.59 0.03
CA PHE A 31 -5.61 9.88 0.92
C PHE A 31 -6.00 9.90 2.39
N VAL A 32 -7.16 10.47 2.72
CA VAL A 32 -7.68 10.47 4.10
C VAL A 32 -8.00 9.06 4.57
N GLY A 33 -8.65 8.25 3.73
CA GLY A 33 -8.91 6.83 3.99
C GLY A 33 -7.61 6.06 4.22
N SER A 34 -6.65 6.18 3.29
CA SER A 34 -5.33 5.58 3.44
C SER A 34 -4.62 6.02 4.72
N TRP A 35 -4.67 7.30 5.08
CA TRP A 35 -4.07 7.79 6.34
C TRP A 35 -4.71 7.16 7.59
N CYS A 36 -6.03 7.09 7.64
CA CYS A 36 -6.75 6.44 8.73
C CYS A 36 -6.37 4.97 8.86
N GLU A 37 -6.28 4.24 7.75
CA GLU A 37 -5.85 2.84 7.74
C GLU A 37 -4.39 2.69 8.21
N GLU A 38 -3.48 3.53 7.70
CA GLU A 38 -2.07 3.45 8.06
C GLU A 38 -1.79 3.80 9.53
N ILE A 39 -2.63 4.61 10.18
CA ILE A 39 -2.56 4.78 11.65
C ILE A 39 -2.78 3.43 12.35
N GLY A 40 -3.78 2.66 11.92
CA GLY A 40 -4.08 1.34 12.50
C GLY A 40 -2.97 0.33 12.19
N TYR A 41 -2.70 0.10 10.92
CA TYR A 41 -1.77 -0.94 10.48
C TYR A 41 -0.31 -0.56 10.82
N ARG A 42 0.18 0.60 10.37
CA ARG A 42 1.60 0.99 10.53
C ARG A 42 1.87 1.74 11.83
N GLY A 43 0.88 2.42 12.40
CA GLY A 43 1.02 3.14 13.66
C GLY A 43 0.87 2.23 14.88
N VAL A 44 -0.16 1.39 14.93
CA VAL A 44 -0.48 0.54 16.09
C VAL A 44 0.06 -0.88 15.92
N MET A 45 -0.46 -1.65 14.95
CA MET A 45 -0.17 -3.07 14.80
C MET A 45 1.32 -3.33 14.52
N TYR A 46 1.87 -2.66 13.51
CA TYR A 46 3.27 -2.81 13.13
C TYR A 46 4.23 -2.34 14.23
N ARG A 47 3.83 -1.34 15.04
CA ARG A 47 4.60 -0.88 16.20
C ARG A 47 4.60 -1.91 17.32
N ALA A 48 3.46 -2.53 17.61
CA ALA A 48 3.37 -3.57 18.64
C ALA A 48 4.31 -4.76 18.34
N MET A 49 4.53 -5.06 17.05
CA MET A 49 5.47 -6.10 16.63
C MET A 49 6.94 -5.63 16.53
N ALA A 50 7.19 -4.32 16.36
CA ALA A 50 8.53 -3.76 16.11
C ALA A 50 9.55 -4.06 17.20
N GLU A 51 9.11 -4.20 18.45
CA GLU A 51 9.99 -4.46 19.59
C GLU A 51 10.45 -5.92 19.66
N ARG A 52 9.75 -6.85 19.00
CA ARG A 52 9.93 -8.29 19.20
C ARG A 52 10.17 -9.07 17.92
N CYS A 53 9.91 -8.47 16.76
CA CYS A 53 9.87 -9.18 15.49
C CYS A 53 10.81 -8.55 14.45
N HIS A 54 11.48 -9.43 13.69
CA HIS A 54 12.23 -9.04 12.51
C HIS A 54 11.30 -8.33 11.48
N PRO A 55 11.77 -7.31 10.73
CA PRO A 55 10.98 -6.62 9.69
C PRO A 55 10.15 -7.53 8.77
N TRP A 56 10.74 -8.62 8.28
CA TRP A 56 10.04 -9.59 7.42
C TRP A 56 8.78 -10.17 8.06
N LEU A 57 8.84 -10.55 9.33
CA LEU A 57 7.66 -11.09 10.01
C LEU A 57 6.58 -10.02 10.16
N ARG A 58 6.97 -8.77 10.43
CA ARG A 58 6.04 -7.64 10.56
C ARG A 58 5.31 -7.39 9.24
N VAL A 59 6.04 -7.35 8.14
CA VAL A 59 5.50 -7.14 6.80
C VAL A 59 4.59 -8.28 6.35
N ILE A 60 4.97 -9.53 6.60
CA ILE A 60 4.13 -10.68 6.22
C ILE A 60 2.83 -10.68 7.03
N VAL A 61 2.90 -10.50 8.35
CA VAL A 61 1.71 -10.54 9.22
C VAL A 61 0.81 -9.35 8.95
N ASN A 62 1.36 -8.14 8.87
CA ASN A 62 0.59 -6.93 8.64
C ASN A 62 0.02 -6.89 7.21
N GLY A 63 0.81 -7.19 6.19
CA GLY A 63 0.35 -7.29 4.81
C GLY A 63 -0.71 -8.38 4.61
N ALA A 64 -0.56 -9.54 5.25
CA ALA A 64 -1.55 -10.61 5.15
C ALA A 64 -2.87 -10.24 5.85
N PHE A 65 -2.79 -9.65 7.04
CA PHE A 65 -3.98 -9.20 7.76
C PHE A 65 -4.70 -8.07 6.99
N PHE A 66 -3.94 -7.10 6.48
CA PHE A 66 -4.45 -6.05 5.61
C PHE A 66 -5.18 -6.64 4.41
N GLY A 67 -4.53 -7.56 3.67
CA GLY A 67 -5.14 -8.22 2.52
C GLY A 67 -6.42 -8.98 2.90
N ALA A 68 -6.43 -9.67 4.04
CA ALA A 68 -7.60 -10.41 4.52
C ALA A 68 -8.79 -9.50 4.81
N CYS A 69 -8.57 -8.32 5.41
CA CYS A 69 -9.60 -7.32 5.67
C CYS A 69 -10.23 -6.74 4.40
N HIS A 70 -9.56 -6.90 3.25
CA HIS A 70 -10.00 -6.40 1.95
C HIS A 70 -10.52 -7.49 1.02
N LEU A 71 -10.65 -8.74 1.49
CA LEU A 71 -11.22 -9.82 0.69
C LEU A 71 -12.72 -9.60 0.48
N GLN A 72 -13.06 -9.12 -0.72
CA GLN A 72 -14.44 -8.84 -1.12
C GLN A 72 -14.93 -9.73 -2.28
N TYR A 73 -14.06 -10.55 -2.88
CA TYR A 73 -14.31 -11.21 -4.16
C TYR A 73 -14.06 -12.72 -4.13
N PHE A 74 -14.59 -13.42 -3.13
CA PHE A 74 -14.41 -14.87 -2.97
C PHE A 74 -14.91 -15.67 -4.19
N ASP A 75 -15.90 -15.14 -4.91
CA ASP A 75 -16.49 -15.78 -6.09
C ASP A 75 -15.57 -15.83 -7.32
N LEU A 76 -14.47 -15.05 -7.34
CA LEU A 76 -13.49 -15.08 -8.44
C LEU A 76 -12.53 -16.28 -8.36
N GLY A 77 -12.45 -16.94 -7.20
CA GLY A 77 -11.61 -18.12 -6.97
C GLY A 77 -10.23 -17.82 -6.36
N LEU A 78 -9.56 -18.90 -5.94
CA LEU A 78 -8.38 -18.85 -5.08
C LEU A 78 -7.17 -18.11 -5.69
N LEU A 79 -7.02 -18.14 -7.02
CA LEU A 79 -5.93 -17.45 -7.70
C LEU A 79 -6.00 -15.93 -7.45
N TYR A 80 -7.17 -15.32 -7.62
CA TYR A 80 -7.36 -13.88 -7.43
C TYR A 80 -7.09 -13.47 -5.98
N VAL A 81 -7.57 -14.26 -5.02
CA VAL A 81 -7.29 -14.07 -3.60
C VAL A 81 -5.79 -14.10 -3.31
N THR A 82 -5.08 -15.08 -3.89
CA THR A 82 -3.64 -15.24 -3.67
C THR A 82 -2.83 -14.11 -4.29
N LEU A 83 -3.18 -13.69 -5.51
CA LEU A 83 -2.53 -12.55 -6.18
C LEU A 83 -2.77 -11.25 -5.41
N PHE A 84 -3.99 -11.01 -4.96
CA PHE A 84 -4.33 -9.84 -4.15
C PHE A 84 -3.56 -9.82 -2.82
N MET A 85 -3.51 -10.96 -2.12
CA MET A 85 -2.73 -11.09 -0.89
C MET A 85 -1.24 -10.81 -1.13
N GLY A 86 -0.72 -11.31 -2.25
CA GLY A 86 0.64 -11.03 -2.69
C GLY A 86 0.90 -9.54 -2.93
N CYS A 87 -0.04 -8.84 -3.57
CA CYS A 87 0.02 -7.38 -3.73
C CYS A 87 0.01 -6.65 -2.39
N ALA A 88 -0.86 -7.05 -1.45
CA ALA A 88 -0.94 -6.44 -0.12
C ALA A 88 0.38 -6.56 0.66
N ILE A 89 1.00 -7.76 0.64
CA ILE A 89 2.30 -7.99 1.26
C ILE A 89 3.39 -7.20 0.53
N GLY A 90 3.40 -7.21 -0.81
CA GLY A 90 4.36 -6.45 -1.61
C GLY A 90 4.30 -4.94 -1.34
N LEU A 91 3.09 -4.39 -1.22
CA LEU A 91 2.88 -3.00 -0.84
C LEU A 91 3.45 -2.71 0.55
N ASP A 92 3.28 -3.62 1.50
CA ASP A 92 3.84 -3.48 2.84
C ASP A 92 5.38 -3.57 2.85
N VAL A 93 5.99 -4.40 1.98
CA VAL A 93 7.45 -4.37 1.74
C VAL A 93 7.91 -2.99 1.28
N ILE A 94 7.19 -2.37 0.33
CA ILE A 94 7.53 -1.02 -0.16
C ILE A 94 7.53 -0.04 1.01
N MET A 95 6.43 0.03 1.76
CA MET A 95 6.27 0.98 2.88
C MET A 95 7.30 0.77 3.98
N ALA A 96 7.64 -0.48 4.30
CA ALA A 96 8.68 -0.80 5.28
C ALA A 96 10.09 -0.44 4.79
N SER A 97 10.32 -0.35 3.47
CA SER A 97 11.63 -0.09 2.88
C SER A 97 11.97 1.39 2.73
N VAL A 98 10.97 2.26 2.56
CA VAL A 98 11.21 3.67 2.20
C VAL A 98 10.61 4.66 3.20
N TRP A 99 11.23 4.75 4.38
CA TRP A 99 10.90 5.78 5.37
C TRP A 99 12.10 6.10 6.28
N VAL A 100 12.06 7.26 6.92
CA VAL A 100 13.09 7.71 7.88
C VAL A 100 12.47 8.44 9.07
N GLY A 101 13.16 8.44 10.19
CA GLY A 101 12.80 9.25 11.36
C GLY A 101 11.91 8.52 12.36
N SER A 102 10.80 9.15 12.76
CA SER A 102 9.93 8.63 13.81
C SER A 102 8.83 7.71 13.26
N TRP A 103 8.14 6.99 14.14
CA TRP A 103 6.97 6.19 13.77
C TRP A 103 5.88 7.03 13.06
N ARG A 104 5.78 8.34 13.37
CA ARG A 104 4.84 9.25 12.68
C ARG A 104 5.24 9.44 11.22
N ASN A 105 6.55 9.57 10.96
CA ASN A 105 7.09 9.65 9.60
C ASN A 105 6.81 8.37 8.82
N ARG A 106 6.90 7.19 9.48
CA ARG A 106 6.51 5.90 8.87
C ARG A 106 5.04 5.91 8.44
N VAL A 107 4.13 6.31 9.33
CA VAL A 107 2.69 6.40 9.00
C VAL A 107 2.46 7.36 7.84
N LEU A 108 3.08 8.54 7.84
CA LEU A 108 2.95 9.52 6.76
C LEU A 108 3.48 8.97 5.43
N ALA A 109 4.67 8.37 5.41
CA ALA A 109 5.25 7.78 4.21
C ALA A 109 4.36 6.65 3.66
N ALA A 110 3.89 5.76 4.53
CA ALA A 110 2.96 4.70 4.15
C ALA A 110 1.64 5.26 3.61
N SER A 111 1.11 6.32 4.22
CA SER A 111 -0.15 6.95 3.78
C SER A 111 -0.03 7.53 2.38
N VAL A 112 1.13 8.09 2.04
CA VAL A 112 1.40 8.59 0.69
C VAL A 112 1.46 7.44 -0.31
N VAL A 113 2.22 6.39 -0.02
CA VAL A 113 2.33 5.21 -0.90
C VAL A 113 0.97 4.55 -1.11
N HIS A 114 0.20 4.37 -0.04
CA HIS A 114 -1.13 3.78 -0.08
C HIS A 114 -2.11 4.68 -0.86
N GLY A 115 -2.16 5.97 -0.54
CA GLY A 115 -3.03 6.93 -1.23
C GLY A 115 -2.77 6.98 -2.73
N VAL A 116 -1.49 6.98 -3.14
CA VAL A 116 -1.09 6.89 -4.55
C VAL A 116 -1.57 5.58 -5.18
N ALA A 117 -1.36 4.43 -4.52
CA ALA A 117 -1.84 3.15 -5.03
C ALA A 117 -3.37 3.15 -5.25
N ASN A 118 -4.13 3.70 -4.30
CA ASN A 118 -5.58 3.83 -4.40
C ASN A 118 -6.00 4.76 -5.56
N VAL A 119 -5.34 5.91 -5.71
CA VAL A 119 -5.60 6.83 -6.82
C VAL A 119 -5.31 6.18 -8.17
N VAL A 120 -4.18 5.47 -8.29
CA VAL A 120 -3.81 4.77 -9.53
C VAL A 120 -4.82 3.67 -9.86
N LEU A 121 -5.19 2.83 -8.89
CA LEU A 121 -6.20 1.77 -9.10
C LEU A 121 -7.54 2.37 -9.55
N GLN A 122 -7.96 3.46 -8.92
CA GLN A 122 -9.20 4.15 -9.30
C GLN A 122 -9.10 4.92 -10.62
N ALA A 123 -7.89 5.34 -11.03
CA ALA A 123 -7.67 6.05 -12.29
C ALA A 123 -7.66 5.11 -13.49
N VAL A 124 -6.95 3.99 -13.37
CA VAL A 124 -6.84 2.97 -14.43
C VAL A 124 -8.13 2.16 -14.55
N GLY A 125 -8.87 2.01 -13.45
CA GLY A 125 -9.97 1.06 -13.36
C GLY A 125 -9.43 -0.36 -13.23
N VAL A 126 -10.17 -1.23 -12.53
CA VAL A 126 -9.76 -2.61 -12.33
C VAL A 126 -10.72 -3.51 -13.10
N GLU A 127 -10.29 -3.98 -14.26
CA GLU A 127 -10.88 -5.17 -14.85
C GLU A 127 -10.30 -6.40 -14.16
N TYR A 128 -11.17 -7.21 -13.56
CA TYR A 128 -10.77 -8.44 -12.86
C TYR A 128 -10.54 -9.61 -13.83
N THR A 129 -9.69 -9.41 -14.83
CA THR A 129 -9.18 -10.51 -15.66
C THR A 129 -7.89 -11.06 -15.04
N VAL A 130 -7.62 -12.35 -15.27
CA VAL A 130 -6.36 -12.98 -14.80
C VAL A 130 -5.13 -12.21 -15.27
N GLY A 131 -5.11 -11.77 -16.54
CA GLY A 131 -3.99 -11.03 -17.11
C GLY A 131 -3.73 -9.70 -16.39
N THR A 132 -4.77 -8.93 -16.12
CA THR A 132 -4.67 -7.66 -15.38
C THR A 132 -4.21 -7.89 -13.94
N CYS A 133 -4.76 -8.87 -13.24
CA CYS A 133 -4.34 -9.19 -11.87
C CYS A 133 -2.87 -9.65 -11.79
N LEU A 134 -2.41 -10.46 -12.75
CA LEU A 134 -1.00 -10.86 -12.84
C LEU A 134 -0.09 -9.66 -13.10
N MET A 135 -0.49 -8.74 -13.98
CA MET A 135 0.27 -7.52 -14.25
C MET A 135 0.45 -6.68 -12.98
N TRP A 136 -0.63 -6.43 -12.23
CA TRP A 136 -0.56 -5.70 -10.96
C TRP A 136 0.32 -6.40 -9.92
N PHE A 137 0.21 -7.72 -9.83
CA PHE A 137 1.06 -8.51 -8.94
C PHE A 137 2.54 -8.37 -9.30
N LEU A 138 2.90 -8.53 -10.58
CA LEU A 138 4.28 -8.40 -11.06
C LEU A 138 4.82 -6.98 -10.86
N ALA A 139 4.01 -5.96 -11.17
CA ALA A 139 4.39 -4.55 -10.97
C ALA A 139 4.64 -4.25 -9.49
N THR A 140 3.79 -4.77 -8.60
CA THR A 140 3.93 -4.59 -7.15
C THR A 140 5.15 -5.34 -6.63
N ALA A 141 5.37 -6.58 -7.07
CA ALA A 141 6.52 -7.39 -6.69
C ALA A 141 7.84 -6.73 -7.13
N LEU A 142 7.92 -6.26 -8.37
CA LEU A 142 9.08 -5.52 -8.87
C LEU A 142 9.32 -4.25 -8.06
N SER A 143 8.26 -3.48 -7.80
CA SER A 143 8.34 -2.25 -7.00
C SER A 143 8.83 -2.54 -5.57
N ALA A 144 8.36 -3.63 -4.96
CA ALA A 144 8.80 -4.08 -3.64
C ALA A 144 10.28 -4.44 -3.60
N VAL A 145 10.76 -5.20 -4.60
CA VAL A 145 12.18 -5.55 -4.72
C VAL A 145 13.04 -4.29 -4.90
N MET A 146 12.61 -3.37 -5.76
CA MET A 146 13.34 -2.12 -6.00
C MET A 146 13.37 -1.23 -4.75
N ALA A 147 12.23 -1.06 -4.07
CA ALA A 147 12.14 -0.31 -2.84
C ALA A 147 13.04 -0.91 -1.75
N TYR A 148 13.06 -2.24 -1.60
CA TYR A 148 13.96 -2.93 -0.68
C TYR A 148 15.44 -2.66 -1.00
N ILE A 149 15.85 -2.81 -2.26
CA ILE A 149 17.24 -2.57 -2.69
C ILE A 149 17.63 -1.12 -2.42
N ILE A 150 16.79 -0.16 -2.80
CA ILE A 150 17.03 1.27 -2.61
C ILE A 150 17.11 1.58 -1.11
N GLY A 151 16.15 1.11 -0.32
CA GLY A 151 16.12 1.31 1.13
C GLY A 151 17.38 0.81 1.82
N VAL A 152 17.79 -0.42 1.50
CA VAL A 152 19.01 -1.03 2.04
C VAL A 152 20.28 -0.28 1.61
N LYS A 153 20.37 0.17 0.34
CA LYS A 153 21.52 0.94 -0.15
C LYS A 153 21.61 2.34 0.45
N MET A 154 20.47 2.99 0.66
CA MET A 154 20.40 4.33 1.23
C MET A 154 20.44 4.34 2.77
N GLY A 155 20.38 3.18 3.41
CA GLY A 155 20.38 3.09 4.87
C GLY A 155 19.05 3.51 5.49
N VAL A 156 17.93 3.38 4.77
CA VAL A 156 16.59 3.82 5.21
C VAL A 156 15.62 2.65 5.31
N GLY A 157 14.55 2.84 6.08
CA GLY A 157 13.53 1.83 6.31
C GLY A 157 13.94 0.73 7.31
N ASP A 158 12.98 -0.13 7.60
CA ASP A 158 13.10 -1.17 8.64
C ASP A 158 14.17 -2.21 8.29
N PHE A 159 14.30 -2.57 7.02
CA PHE A 159 15.24 -3.59 6.57
C PHE A 159 16.70 -3.13 6.67
N ALA A 160 16.97 -1.86 6.32
CA ALA A 160 18.30 -1.29 6.49
C ALA A 160 18.68 -1.20 7.96
N ALA A 161 17.76 -0.72 8.82
CA ALA A 161 17.97 -0.64 10.26
C ALA A 161 18.28 -2.02 10.88
N ALA A 162 17.51 -3.06 10.51
CA ALA A 162 17.76 -4.43 10.97
C ALA A 162 19.12 -4.96 10.50
N ARG A 163 19.53 -4.65 9.26
CA ARG A 163 20.84 -5.04 8.72
C ARG A 163 21.98 -4.35 9.47
N GLN A 164 21.88 -3.05 9.72
CA GLN A 164 22.88 -2.27 10.47
C GLN A 164 23.04 -2.78 11.90
N ALA A 165 21.91 -3.05 12.59
CA ALA A 165 21.91 -3.63 13.93
C ALA A 165 22.64 -4.99 13.97
N LYS A 166 22.46 -5.85 12.96
CA LYS A 166 23.16 -7.13 12.85
C LYS A 166 24.67 -6.97 12.61
N MET A 167 25.07 -5.92 11.89
CA MET A 167 26.49 -5.65 11.57
C MET A 167 27.23 -4.92 12.70
N GLY A 168 26.57 -4.62 13.83
CA GLY A 168 27.19 -3.92 14.95
C GLY A 168 27.50 -2.45 14.68
N VAL A 169 27.02 -1.90 13.55
CA VAL A 169 27.17 -0.49 13.21
C VAL A 169 26.11 0.27 14.01
N ARG A 170 26.48 0.74 15.21
CA ARG A 170 25.68 1.75 15.91
C ARG A 170 25.85 3.06 15.16
N SER A 171 24.76 3.63 14.67
CA SER A 171 24.75 5.02 14.24
C SER A 171 25.11 5.88 15.45
N GLU A 172 26.19 6.66 15.33
CA GLU A 172 26.51 7.77 16.23
C GLU A 172 25.37 8.80 16.27
#